data_AF-A0A2R5GYR7-F1
#
_entry.id   AF-A0A2R5GYR7-F1
#
_cell.length_a   1.000
_cell.length_b   1.000
_cell.length_c   1.000
_cell.angle_alpha   90.00
_cell.angle_beta   90.00
_cell.angle_gamma   90.00
#
_symmetry.space_group_name_H-M   'P 1'
#
loop_
_entity.id
_entity.type
_entity.pdbx_description
1 polymer ?
#
loop_
_entity_poly.entity_id
_entity_poly.type
_entity_poly.pdbx_seq_one_letter_code
_entity_poly.pdbx_strand_id
1 'polypeptide(L)'
;MHGSQQEKEVYKGMDLDTFLRRLVSKRPLVFMNAQDLFVLRDGSKGSYGANLFDAIGTDHEDPQIRLRDYISYDEMALSALLAISSPTTFINNGSRDNCGIPSNAGSFQRRGVYLAQTGARFERPGRMEAKHMLLRKSDTTTTNGYGADDADFSPFARWAKLYGMPHLPTFEEAAAVIAAAATRTSAGAGDTRDFVQLGDSAILDCRAYIARMEIVAETFLLEANDRAANEGKRASCFVVGLGLGVWSVHSCQQTLVIKAYARVLQRMPLPNIAELRFSYFRTSEWPLQEHEAHAESRHIAVRFVRGNPADRLEDPSLLLVAQYAADSNSFAGNEYWLGGAHLSGSGDPAAAACSTIAEIANPELHV
;
A
#
# COMPACT_ATOMS: atom_id res chain seq x y z
N MET A 1 20.48 -6.36 22.59
CA MET A 1 19.85 -5.63 21.48
C MET A 1 20.66 -5.98 20.22
N HIS A 2 20.04 -6.59 19.22
CA HIS A 2 20.67 -6.85 17.92
C HIS A 2 20.68 -5.56 17.07
N GLY A 3 21.38 -5.56 15.93
CA GLY A 3 21.48 -4.39 15.04
C GLY A 3 22.82 -3.64 15.11
N SER A 4 23.00 -2.68 14.23
CA SER A 4 24.15 -1.77 14.17
C SER A 4 24.23 -0.86 15.39
N GLN A 5 25.31 -0.08 15.51
CA GLN A 5 25.39 0.91 16.59
C GLN A 5 24.35 2.03 16.39
N GLN A 6 24.14 2.47 15.16
CA GLN A 6 23.21 3.54 14.79
C GLN A 6 21.76 3.14 15.11
N GLU A 7 21.38 1.90 14.80
CA GLU A 7 20.07 1.34 15.16
C GLU A 7 19.87 1.30 16.67
N LYS A 8 20.87 0.81 17.42
CA LYS A 8 20.78 0.76 18.89
C LYS A 8 20.63 2.16 19.48
N GLU A 9 21.33 3.15 18.94
CA GLU A 9 21.22 4.54 19.41
C GLU A 9 19.84 5.12 19.15
N VAL A 10 19.27 4.91 17.95
CA VAL A 10 17.94 5.39 17.60
C VAL A 10 16.85 4.69 18.41
N TYR A 11 16.88 3.36 18.51
CA TYR A 11 15.79 2.58 19.13
C TYR A 11 15.87 2.47 20.66
N LYS A 12 16.98 2.92 21.29
CA LYS A 12 17.13 2.82 22.74
C LYS A 12 16.04 3.62 23.47
N GLY A 13 15.15 2.90 24.16
CA GLY A 13 14.07 3.49 24.94
C GLY A 13 12.91 4.03 24.10
N MET A 14 12.88 3.76 22.80
CA MET A 14 11.77 4.14 21.93
C MET A 14 10.56 3.24 22.20
N ASP A 15 9.41 3.83 22.48
CA ASP A 15 8.14 3.12 22.60
C ASP A 15 7.42 3.01 21.25
N LEU A 16 6.30 2.29 21.23
CA LEU A 16 5.56 2.04 19.99
C LEU A 16 4.97 3.33 19.40
N ASP A 17 4.45 4.25 20.22
CA ASP A 17 3.88 5.52 19.74
C ASP A 17 4.95 6.39 19.06
N THR A 18 6.12 6.52 19.71
CA THR A 18 7.28 7.23 19.16
C THR A 18 7.75 6.59 17.85
N PHE A 19 7.78 5.25 17.80
CA PHE A 19 8.16 4.53 16.58
C PHE A 19 7.17 4.77 15.44
N LEU A 20 5.86 4.70 15.70
CA LEU A 20 4.83 4.96 14.69
C LEU A 20 4.88 6.40 14.17
N ARG A 21 5.06 7.40 15.05
CA ARG A 21 5.28 8.80 14.64
C ARG A 21 6.53 8.94 13.78
N ARG A 22 7.61 8.25 14.13
CA ARG A 22 8.87 8.23 13.36
C ARG A 22 8.66 7.71 11.95
N LEU A 23 7.91 6.61 11.78
CA LEU A 23 7.62 6.04 10.46
C LEU A 23 6.91 7.02 9.51
N VAL A 24 6.20 8.03 10.04
CA VAL A 24 5.54 9.08 9.26
C VAL A 24 6.40 10.35 9.13
N SER A 25 6.97 10.83 10.23
CA SER A 25 7.68 12.11 10.31
C SER A 25 9.10 12.11 9.74
N LYS A 26 9.79 10.96 9.74
CA LYS A 26 11.18 10.87 9.26
C LYS A 26 11.27 10.52 7.77
N ARG A 27 10.23 10.83 6.99
CA ARG A 27 10.24 10.67 5.52
C ARG A 27 10.82 11.90 4.83
N PRO A 28 11.46 11.77 3.65
CA PRO A 28 11.76 12.90 2.77
C PRO A 28 10.46 13.49 2.17
N LEU A 29 10.56 14.65 1.50
CA LEU A 29 9.42 15.22 0.76
C LEU A 29 9.06 14.34 -0.44
N VAL A 30 10.08 13.88 -1.17
CA VAL A 30 9.96 13.06 -2.36
C VAL A 30 10.83 11.82 -2.22
N PHE A 31 10.31 10.67 -2.65
CA PHE A 31 11.06 9.44 -2.85
C PHE A 31 10.35 8.61 -3.91
N MET A 32 11.01 8.30 -5.03
CA MET A 32 10.38 7.60 -6.14
C MET A 32 11.37 6.80 -6.97
N ASN A 33 10.84 5.93 -7.83
CA ASN A 33 11.53 5.09 -8.82
C ASN A 33 12.51 4.06 -8.27
N ALA A 34 13.11 3.24 -9.14
CA ALA A 34 14.05 2.17 -8.78
C ALA A 34 15.43 2.67 -8.31
N GLN A 35 15.78 3.92 -8.64
CA GLN A 35 17.06 4.55 -8.31
C GLN A 35 16.99 5.42 -7.05
N ASP A 36 15.85 5.41 -6.36
CA ASP A 36 15.59 6.18 -5.13
C ASP A 36 15.86 7.67 -5.35
N LEU A 37 15.24 8.27 -6.37
CA LEU A 37 15.28 9.72 -6.53
C LEU A 37 14.54 10.37 -5.36
N PHE A 38 15.17 11.36 -4.72
CA PHE A 38 14.63 12.00 -3.54
C PHE A 38 14.74 13.53 -3.53
N VAL A 39 13.89 14.12 -2.68
CA VAL A 39 14.02 15.50 -2.19
C VAL A 39 13.88 15.46 -0.68
N LEU A 40 14.93 15.84 0.02
CA LEU A 40 14.97 15.91 1.48
C LEU A 40 14.14 17.08 2.00
N ARG A 41 13.85 17.09 3.30
CA ARG A 41 13.04 18.13 3.97
C ARG A 41 13.68 19.53 3.92
N ASP A 42 15.00 19.61 3.76
CA ASP A 42 15.74 20.87 3.55
C ASP A 42 15.77 21.33 2.08
N GLY A 43 15.14 20.57 1.16
CA GLY A 43 15.11 20.82 -0.27
C GLY A 43 16.30 20.23 -1.05
N SER A 44 17.27 19.59 -0.37
CA SER A 44 18.38 18.90 -1.01
C SER A 44 17.86 17.76 -1.90
N LYS A 45 18.37 17.67 -3.13
CA LYS A 45 17.91 16.71 -4.14
C LYS A 45 19.01 15.74 -4.49
N GLY A 46 18.64 14.51 -4.80
CA GLY A 46 19.59 13.51 -5.23
C GLY A 46 18.93 12.34 -5.95
N SER A 47 19.78 11.59 -6.65
CA SER A 47 19.47 10.29 -7.22
C SER A 47 20.81 9.59 -7.29
N TYR A 48 21.12 8.79 -6.28
CA TYR A 48 22.49 8.29 -6.07
C TYR A 48 22.67 6.83 -6.46
N GLY A 49 21.80 6.32 -7.33
CA GLY A 49 21.69 4.88 -7.50
C GLY A 49 21.23 4.22 -6.19
N ALA A 50 20.86 2.96 -6.31
CA ALA A 50 20.14 2.21 -5.29
C ALA A 50 21.00 1.83 -4.05
N ASN A 51 21.78 2.75 -3.47
CA ASN A 51 22.69 2.44 -2.35
C ASN A 51 22.61 3.43 -1.18
N LEU A 52 22.17 4.68 -1.39
CA LEU A 52 22.22 5.68 -0.31
C LEU A 52 21.21 5.35 0.81
N PHE A 53 19.96 5.06 0.44
CA PHE A 53 18.94 4.63 1.38
C PHE A 53 19.18 3.21 1.92
N ASP A 54 19.94 2.38 1.20
CA ASP A 54 20.37 1.05 1.67
C ASP A 54 21.40 1.13 2.79
N ALA A 55 22.20 2.19 2.81
CA ALA A 55 23.19 2.41 3.85
C ALA A 55 22.58 2.91 5.16
N ILE A 56 21.34 3.43 5.15
CA ILE A 56 20.65 3.92 6.35
C ILE A 56 20.46 2.78 7.34
N GLY A 57 20.95 2.98 8.57
CA GLY A 57 20.97 2.03 9.66
C GLY A 57 22.20 1.12 9.68
N THR A 58 23.15 1.28 8.76
CA THR A 58 24.39 0.48 8.71
C THR A 58 25.60 1.26 9.24
N ASP A 59 26.75 0.60 9.41
CA ASP A 59 28.00 1.28 9.77
C ASP A 59 28.55 2.18 8.64
N HIS A 60 27.88 2.21 7.48
CA HIS A 60 28.27 2.96 6.29
C HIS A 60 27.26 4.06 5.91
N GLU A 61 26.42 4.53 6.84
CA GLU A 61 25.45 5.60 6.54
C GLU A 61 26.12 6.83 5.92
N ASP A 62 25.45 7.45 4.95
CA ASP A 62 25.89 8.71 4.39
C ASP A 62 25.72 9.85 5.40
N PRO A 63 26.68 10.80 5.50
CA PRO A 63 26.56 11.92 6.40
C PRO A 63 25.30 12.79 6.23
N GLN A 64 24.76 12.86 5.01
CA GLN A 64 23.57 13.64 4.66
C GLN A 64 22.26 12.90 4.95
N ILE A 65 22.26 11.57 4.90
CA ILE A 65 21.05 10.75 5.10
C ILE A 65 21.36 9.64 6.11
N ARG A 66 20.96 9.90 7.36
CA ARG A 66 21.21 9.01 8.50
C ARG A 66 19.90 8.52 9.11
N LEU A 67 19.94 7.37 9.77
CA LEU A 67 18.81 6.75 10.43
C LEU A 67 18.20 7.68 11.47
N ARG A 68 19.00 8.49 12.16
CA ARG A 68 18.45 9.47 13.11
C ARG A 68 17.40 10.40 12.46
N ASP A 69 17.62 10.77 11.21
CA ASP A 69 16.88 11.83 10.53
C ASP A 69 15.94 11.30 9.42
N TYR A 70 16.17 10.06 8.95
CA TYR A 70 15.39 9.39 7.92
C TYR A 70 15.11 7.92 8.25
N ILE A 71 14.20 7.28 7.51
CA ILE A 71 13.86 5.87 7.71
C ILE A 71 14.68 4.92 6.83
N SER A 72 15.07 3.78 7.38
CA SER A 72 15.75 2.70 6.63
C SER A 72 14.78 1.91 5.75
N TYR A 73 15.29 1.10 4.82
CA TYR A 73 14.45 0.22 3.99
C TYR A 73 13.61 -0.79 4.78
N ASP A 74 14.09 -1.25 5.93
CA ASP A 74 13.30 -2.12 6.81
C ASP A 74 12.19 -1.32 7.52
N GLU A 75 12.45 -0.08 7.94
CA GLU A 75 11.42 0.84 8.44
C GLU A 75 10.41 1.22 7.35
N MET A 76 10.84 1.38 6.09
CA MET A 76 9.92 1.64 4.97
C MET A 76 8.92 0.51 4.77
N ALA A 77 9.36 -0.75 4.90
CA ALA A 77 8.47 -1.91 4.78
C ALA A 77 7.39 -1.91 5.88
N LEU A 78 7.72 -1.47 7.09
CA LEU A 78 6.76 -1.29 8.18
C LEU A 78 5.87 -0.06 7.96
N SER A 79 6.45 1.04 7.49
CA SER A 79 5.77 2.28 7.14
C SER A 79 4.67 2.05 6.08
N ALA A 80 4.90 1.12 5.14
CA ALA A 80 3.93 0.74 4.11
C ALA A 80 2.66 0.06 4.67
N LEU A 81 2.70 -0.47 5.89
CA LEU A 81 1.55 -1.04 6.58
C LEU A 81 0.64 0.03 7.21
N LEU A 82 1.11 1.26 7.33
CA LEU A 82 0.35 2.37 7.91
C LEU A 82 -0.55 3.03 6.88
N ALA A 83 -1.69 3.53 7.33
CA ALA A 83 -2.55 4.43 6.57
C ALA A 83 -2.63 5.80 7.25
N ILE A 84 -2.65 6.88 6.47
CA ILE A 84 -2.86 8.24 6.99
C ILE A 84 -4.24 8.70 6.55
N SER A 85 -5.17 8.81 7.50
CA SER A 85 -6.55 9.20 7.25
C SER A 85 -6.81 10.64 7.67
N SER A 86 -7.39 11.43 6.77
CA SER A 86 -7.70 12.84 7.03
C SER A 86 -9.08 13.23 6.48
N PRO A 87 -9.91 13.96 7.26
CA PRO A 87 -10.97 14.77 6.67
C PRO A 87 -10.32 15.79 5.76
N THR A 88 -10.78 15.87 4.52
CA THR A 88 -10.17 16.75 3.52
C THR A 88 -11.23 17.62 2.84
N THR A 89 -10.78 18.78 2.39
CA THR A 89 -11.55 19.61 1.47
C THR A 89 -10.98 19.42 0.08
N PHE A 90 -11.81 18.96 -0.85
CA PHE A 90 -11.44 18.86 -2.25
C PHE A 90 -11.69 20.20 -2.96
N ILE A 91 -10.94 20.45 -4.04
CA ILE A 91 -11.10 21.62 -4.92
C ILE A 91 -11.52 21.23 -6.35
N ASN A 92 -11.40 19.95 -6.70
CA ASN A 92 -11.86 19.36 -7.95
C ASN A 92 -12.19 17.87 -7.71
N ASN A 93 -12.52 17.10 -8.74
CA ASN A 93 -12.92 15.69 -8.60
C ASN A 93 -11.76 14.70 -8.41
N GLY A 94 -10.51 15.17 -8.44
CA GLY A 94 -9.32 14.33 -8.23
C GLY A 94 -8.91 13.51 -9.44
N SER A 95 -9.25 13.93 -10.66
CA SER A 95 -8.72 13.28 -11.87
C SER A 95 -7.18 13.30 -11.89
N ARG A 96 -6.57 12.33 -12.58
CA ARG A 96 -5.10 12.19 -12.62
C ARG A 96 -4.39 13.42 -13.20
N ASP A 97 -5.06 14.14 -14.08
CA ASP A 97 -4.60 15.34 -14.80
C ASP A 97 -5.10 16.65 -14.17
N ASN A 98 -5.64 16.61 -12.95
CA ASN A 98 -6.29 17.79 -12.35
C ASN A 98 -5.34 18.97 -12.11
N CYS A 99 -4.04 18.71 -11.90
CA CYS A 99 -2.99 19.73 -11.78
C CYS A 99 -3.28 20.89 -10.80
N GLY A 100 -4.11 20.65 -9.78
CA GLY A 100 -4.49 21.69 -8.80
C GLY A 100 -5.45 22.74 -9.34
N ILE A 101 -6.06 22.49 -10.50
CA ILE A 101 -7.03 23.40 -11.12
C ILE A 101 -8.38 23.22 -10.42
N PRO A 102 -8.95 24.26 -9.78
CA PRO A 102 -10.25 24.16 -9.14
C PRO A 102 -11.37 23.89 -10.16
N SER A 103 -12.35 23.06 -9.80
CA SER A 103 -13.56 22.83 -10.58
C SER A 103 -14.73 23.69 -10.10
N ASN A 104 -15.78 23.77 -10.93
CA ASN A 104 -17.01 24.49 -10.58
C ASN A 104 -17.65 23.94 -9.30
N ALA A 105 -18.15 24.82 -8.44
CA ALA A 105 -18.82 24.42 -7.22
C ALA A 105 -20.00 23.48 -7.53
N GLY A 106 -20.05 22.35 -6.83
CA GLY A 106 -21.10 21.34 -7.01
C GLY A 106 -20.85 20.34 -8.15
N SER A 107 -19.77 20.45 -8.94
CA SER A 107 -19.41 19.41 -9.91
C SER A 107 -18.61 18.24 -9.31
N PHE A 108 -18.23 18.34 -8.04
CA PHE A 108 -17.41 17.36 -7.33
C PHE A 108 -17.83 17.31 -5.85
N GLN A 109 -17.39 16.28 -5.13
CA GLN A 109 -17.61 16.14 -3.70
C GLN A 109 -16.66 17.08 -2.94
N ARG A 110 -17.20 18.10 -2.27
CA ARG A 110 -16.36 19.11 -1.59
C ARG A 110 -15.68 18.59 -0.32
N ARG A 111 -16.32 17.69 0.41
CA ARG A 111 -15.83 17.16 1.70
C ARG A 111 -15.92 15.65 1.72
N GLY A 112 -14.89 15.01 2.24
CA GLY A 112 -14.84 13.58 2.49
C GLY A 112 -13.64 13.23 3.34
N VAL A 113 -13.38 11.94 3.48
CA VAL A 113 -12.16 11.41 4.10
C VAL A 113 -11.26 10.88 3.00
N TYR A 114 -9.98 11.21 3.05
CA TYR A 114 -9.00 10.74 2.09
C TYR A 114 -7.87 10.01 2.82
N LEU A 115 -7.65 8.75 2.44
CA LEU A 115 -6.69 7.86 3.08
C LEU A 115 -5.48 7.64 2.18
N ALA A 116 -4.30 7.97 2.70
CA ALA A 116 -3.02 7.58 2.13
C ALA A 116 -2.77 6.11 2.44
N GLN A 117 -2.58 5.29 1.41
CA GLN A 117 -2.21 3.88 1.59
C GLN A 117 -1.19 3.44 0.56
N THR A 118 -0.24 2.61 1.00
CA THR A 118 0.84 2.10 0.15
C THR A 118 0.50 0.69 -0.35
N GLY A 119 0.50 0.53 -1.67
CA GLY A 119 0.42 -0.80 -2.30
C GLY A 119 1.76 -1.51 -2.33
N ALA A 120 1.79 -2.77 -2.75
CA ALA A 120 3.03 -3.53 -2.82
C ALA A 120 3.99 -2.96 -3.89
N ARG A 121 5.25 -2.67 -3.50
CA ARG A 121 6.28 -2.17 -4.41
C ARG A 121 7.21 -3.29 -4.89
N PHE A 122 7.17 -3.59 -6.19
CA PHE A 122 8.06 -4.59 -6.83
C PHE A 122 9.15 -4.00 -7.73
N GLU A 123 9.16 -2.68 -7.90
CA GLU A 123 10.09 -1.97 -8.79
C GLU A 123 11.57 -2.17 -8.41
N ARG A 124 11.85 -2.50 -7.14
CA ARG A 124 13.21 -2.77 -6.64
C ARG A 124 13.32 -4.16 -5.99
N PRO A 125 13.94 -5.15 -6.67
CA PRO A 125 14.08 -6.50 -6.13
C PRO A 125 14.84 -6.56 -4.80
N GLY A 126 14.41 -7.44 -3.89
CA GLY A 126 15.06 -7.65 -2.59
C GLY A 126 14.84 -6.51 -1.56
N ARG A 127 13.95 -5.57 -1.86
CA ARG A 127 13.52 -4.49 -0.96
C ARG A 127 12.00 -4.48 -0.85
N MET A 128 11.48 -3.87 0.21
CA MET A 128 10.03 -3.67 0.40
C MET A 128 9.24 -4.98 0.18
N GLU A 129 8.05 -4.89 -0.43
CA GLU A 129 7.24 -6.07 -0.72
C GLU A 129 7.91 -7.08 -1.66
N ALA A 130 8.81 -6.64 -2.55
CA ALA A 130 9.59 -7.56 -3.38
C ALA A 130 10.41 -8.56 -2.55
N LYS A 131 10.91 -8.14 -1.38
CA LYS A 131 11.72 -8.98 -0.49
C LYS A 131 10.95 -10.19 0.05
N HIS A 132 9.63 -10.16 0.11
CA HIS A 132 8.85 -11.23 0.74
C HIS A 132 7.73 -11.80 -0.13
N MET A 133 7.58 -11.32 -1.36
CA MET A 133 6.56 -11.84 -2.30
C MET A 133 7.10 -12.11 -3.71
N LEU A 134 8.27 -11.55 -4.08
CA LEU A 134 8.89 -11.79 -5.38
C LEU A 134 10.03 -12.80 -5.21
N LEU A 135 9.71 -14.08 -5.37
CA LEU A 135 10.65 -15.17 -5.24
C LEU A 135 11.54 -15.23 -6.47
N ARG A 136 12.84 -14.99 -6.32
CA ARG A 136 13.80 -15.10 -7.42
C ARG A 136 14.76 -16.25 -7.21
N LYS A 137 15.08 -16.91 -8.32
CA LYS A 137 16.01 -18.05 -8.34
C LYS A 137 17.40 -17.69 -7.79
N SER A 138 17.82 -16.43 -7.92
CA SER A 138 19.14 -15.95 -7.49
C SER A 138 19.30 -15.80 -5.98
N ASP A 139 18.23 -15.52 -5.23
CA ASP A 139 18.36 -15.03 -3.86
C ASP A 139 17.25 -15.45 -2.89
N THR A 140 16.24 -16.21 -3.31
CA THR A 140 15.21 -16.75 -2.41
C THR A 140 15.48 -18.22 -2.07
N THR A 141 16.55 -18.43 -1.31
CA THR A 141 17.10 -19.74 -0.92
C THR A 141 17.09 -19.90 0.60
N THR A 142 17.27 -21.13 1.09
CA THR A 142 17.42 -21.42 2.53
C THR A 142 18.58 -20.67 3.17
N THR A 143 19.70 -20.55 2.47
CA THR A 143 20.87 -19.78 2.94
C THR A 143 20.57 -18.29 3.16
N ASN A 144 19.56 -17.76 2.46
CA ASN A 144 19.16 -16.36 2.57
C ASN A 144 17.95 -16.17 3.52
N GLY A 145 17.57 -17.21 4.28
CA GLY A 145 16.52 -17.15 5.30
C GLY A 145 15.10 -17.42 4.80
N TYR A 146 14.94 -17.97 3.59
CA TYR A 146 13.66 -18.48 3.07
C TYR A 146 13.52 -19.98 3.37
N GLY A 147 12.33 -20.54 3.21
CA GLY A 147 12.07 -21.94 3.56
C GLY A 147 11.78 -22.12 5.05
N ALA A 148 11.52 -23.36 5.45
CA ALA A 148 11.29 -23.68 6.85
C ALA A 148 12.60 -23.50 7.63
N ASP A 149 12.60 -22.58 8.60
CA ASP A 149 13.71 -22.37 9.54
C ASP A 149 13.13 -22.24 10.96
N ASP A 150 13.84 -22.76 11.96
CA ASP A 150 13.40 -22.90 13.35
C ASP A 150 13.69 -21.65 14.20
N ALA A 151 14.10 -20.54 13.57
CA ALA A 151 14.55 -19.35 14.29
C ALA A 151 13.43 -18.35 14.61
N ASP A 152 12.94 -18.37 15.86
CA ASP A 152 11.92 -17.47 16.44
C ASP A 152 12.18 -15.95 16.25
N PHE A 153 13.40 -15.54 15.87
CA PHE A 153 13.81 -14.14 15.73
C PHE A 153 14.19 -13.72 14.29
N SER A 154 13.98 -14.56 13.28
CA SER A 154 14.23 -14.18 11.87
C SER A 154 13.24 -13.08 11.42
N PRO A 155 13.70 -11.98 10.79
CA PRO A 155 12.81 -11.01 10.15
C PRO A 155 11.83 -11.66 9.16
N PHE A 156 12.27 -12.67 8.42
CA PHE A 156 11.42 -13.41 7.48
C PHE A 156 10.35 -14.23 8.20
N ALA A 157 10.65 -14.84 9.34
CA ALA A 157 9.66 -15.54 10.16
C ALA A 157 8.57 -14.58 10.69
N ARG A 158 8.93 -13.34 11.04
CA ARG A 158 7.96 -12.31 11.46
C ARG A 158 7.03 -11.90 10.31
N TRP A 159 7.57 -11.72 9.10
CA TRP A 159 6.77 -11.44 7.91
C TRP A 159 5.87 -12.62 7.53
N ALA A 160 6.38 -13.85 7.56
CA ALA A 160 5.58 -15.05 7.34
C ALA A 160 4.41 -15.12 8.34
N LYS A 161 4.69 -14.91 9.63
CA LYS A 161 3.67 -14.86 10.69
C LYS A 161 2.63 -13.78 10.42
N LEU A 162 3.04 -12.57 10.03
CA LEU A 162 2.12 -11.49 9.66
C LEU A 162 1.19 -11.91 8.51
N TYR A 163 1.71 -12.66 7.53
CA TYR A 163 0.92 -13.18 6.41
C TYR A 163 0.15 -14.48 6.72
N GLY A 164 0.19 -14.97 7.96
CA GLY A 164 -0.45 -16.24 8.34
C GLY A 164 0.19 -17.46 7.68
N MET A 165 1.46 -17.36 7.31
CA MET A 165 2.24 -18.40 6.65
C MET A 165 3.20 -19.06 7.65
N PRO A 166 3.50 -20.37 7.52
CA PRO A 166 4.49 -21.02 8.37
C PRO A 166 5.89 -20.44 8.14
N HIS A 167 6.23 -20.17 6.88
CA HIS A 167 7.46 -19.54 6.44
C HIS A 167 7.25 -18.88 5.08
N LEU A 168 8.17 -17.99 4.69
CA LEU A 168 8.22 -17.50 3.32
C LEU A 168 8.93 -18.55 2.45
N PRO A 169 8.33 -19.01 1.35
CA PRO A 169 8.90 -20.09 0.56
C PRO A 169 10.18 -19.68 -0.16
N THR A 170 11.02 -20.67 -0.43
CA THR A 170 12.10 -20.57 -1.42
C THR A 170 11.54 -20.58 -2.84
N PHE A 171 12.36 -20.16 -3.82
CA PHE A 171 12.03 -20.31 -5.24
C PHE A 171 11.76 -21.77 -5.61
N GLU A 172 12.54 -22.72 -5.09
CA GLU A 172 12.43 -24.14 -5.43
C GLU A 172 11.13 -24.75 -4.89
N GLU A 173 10.74 -24.44 -3.66
CA GLU A 173 9.45 -24.88 -3.10
C GLU A 173 8.28 -24.36 -3.94
N ALA A 174 8.30 -23.07 -4.31
CA ALA A 174 7.24 -22.47 -5.12
C ALA A 174 7.20 -23.07 -6.54
N ALA A 175 8.35 -23.26 -7.18
CA ALA A 175 8.45 -23.87 -8.49
C ALA A 175 7.93 -25.32 -8.49
N ALA A 176 8.21 -26.09 -7.43
CA ALA A 176 7.69 -27.44 -7.26
C ALA A 176 6.15 -27.46 -7.15
N VAL A 177 5.55 -26.49 -6.45
CA VAL A 177 4.08 -26.35 -6.36
C VAL A 177 3.48 -26.06 -7.74
N ILE A 178 4.08 -25.15 -8.51
CA ILE A 178 3.64 -24.83 -9.88
C ILE A 178 3.72 -26.07 -10.78
N ALA A 179 4.86 -26.77 -10.75
CA ALA A 179 5.05 -27.99 -11.54
C ALA A 179 4.03 -29.08 -11.19
N ALA A 180 3.78 -29.28 -9.89
CA ALA A 180 2.78 -30.24 -9.42
C ALA A 180 1.35 -29.84 -9.85
N ALA A 181 1.01 -28.54 -9.84
CA ALA A 181 -0.30 -28.07 -10.29
C ALA A 181 -0.53 -28.27 -11.79
N ALA A 182 0.50 -28.08 -12.62
CA ALA A 182 0.42 -28.29 -14.07
C ALA A 182 0.07 -29.74 -14.45
N THR A 183 0.37 -30.72 -13.58
CA THR A 183 0.00 -32.12 -13.80
C THR A 183 -1.44 -32.46 -13.43
N ARG A 184 -2.15 -31.58 -12.70
CA ARG A 184 -3.49 -31.83 -12.12
C ARG A 184 -4.64 -31.13 -12.86
N THR A 185 -4.37 -30.21 -13.78
CA THR A 185 -5.37 -29.28 -14.37
C THR A 185 -6.32 -29.89 -15.41
N SER A 186 -6.60 -31.20 -15.36
CA SER A 186 -7.72 -31.81 -16.09
C SER A 186 -9.06 -31.84 -15.31
N ALA A 187 -9.10 -31.38 -14.06
CA ALA A 187 -10.33 -31.29 -13.28
C ALA A 187 -10.53 -29.87 -12.71
N GLY A 188 -11.69 -29.28 -12.99
CA GLY A 188 -12.04 -27.89 -12.67
C GLY A 188 -11.71 -27.49 -11.24
N ALA A 189 -10.71 -26.63 -11.08
CA ALA A 189 -10.36 -25.98 -9.84
C ALA A 189 -10.69 -24.49 -9.97
N GLY A 190 -11.48 -23.96 -9.01
CA GLY A 190 -11.62 -22.53 -8.83
C GLY A 190 -10.24 -21.89 -8.71
N ASP A 191 -10.06 -20.75 -9.37
CA ASP A 191 -8.78 -20.06 -9.49
C ASP A 191 -8.27 -19.59 -8.12
N THR A 192 -7.45 -20.39 -7.43
CA THR A 192 -6.79 -19.98 -6.19
C THR A 192 -5.34 -19.52 -6.39
N ARG A 193 -4.76 -19.69 -7.60
CA ARG A 193 -3.37 -19.37 -8.01
C ARG A 193 -2.49 -18.93 -6.83
N ASP A 194 -1.94 -19.90 -6.08
CA ASP A 194 -1.05 -19.62 -4.94
C ASP A 194 0.27 -18.96 -5.40
N PHE A 195 0.73 -19.31 -6.60
CA PHE A 195 1.94 -18.80 -7.21
C PHE A 195 1.72 -18.49 -8.69
N VAL A 196 2.39 -17.45 -9.18
CA VAL A 196 2.39 -17.09 -10.60
C VAL A 196 3.82 -16.98 -11.10
N GLN A 197 4.15 -17.77 -12.13
CA GLN A 197 5.46 -17.74 -12.78
C GLN A 197 5.66 -16.42 -13.53
N LEU A 198 6.81 -15.77 -13.34
CA LEU A 198 7.23 -14.53 -13.99
C LEU A 198 8.52 -14.76 -14.78
N GLY A 199 8.38 -15.29 -16.01
CA GLY A 199 9.53 -15.75 -16.79
C GLY A 199 10.26 -16.91 -16.10
N ASP A 200 11.55 -17.12 -16.41
CA ASP A 200 12.27 -18.31 -15.94
C ASP A 200 12.94 -18.15 -14.55
N SER A 201 13.00 -16.92 -14.04
CA SER A 201 13.84 -16.57 -12.88
C SER A 201 13.10 -15.97 -11.70
N ALA A 202 11.78 -15.72 -11.83
CA ALA A 202 10.97 -15.14 -10.77
C ALA A 202 9.58 -15.76 -10.66
N ILE A 203 9.01 -15.75 -9.46
CA ILE A 203 7.66 -16.21 -9.12
C ILE A 203 7.04 -15.18 -8.17
N LEU A 204 5.79 -14.80 -8.41
CA LEU A 204 4.98 -14.04 -7.45
C LEU A 204 4.27 -15.00 -6.49
N ASP A 205 4.53 -14.87 -5.19
CA ASP A 205 3.72 -15.51 -4.14
C ASP A 205 2.41 -14.74 -3.95
N CYS A 206 1.34 -15.28 -4.52
CA CYS A 206 0.03 -14.64 -4.51
C CYS A 206 -0.62 -14.72 -3.12
N ARG A 207 -0.23 -15.68 -2.28
CA ARG A 207 -0.76 -15.83 -0.91
C ARG A 207 -0.26 -14.69 -0.05
N ALA A 208 1.06 -14.45 -0.06
CA ALA A 208 1.68 -13.33 0.64
C ALA A 208 1.14 -11.99 0.12
N TYR A 209 0.97 -11.85 -1.20
CA TYR A 209 0.38 -10.65 -1.80
C TYR A 209 -1.05 -10.40 -1.30
N ILE A 210 -1.94 -11.41 -1.33
CA ILE A 210 -3.31 -11.27 -0.82
C ILE A 210 -3.27 -10.88 0.65
N ALA A 211 -2.50 -11.58 1.49
CA ALA A 211 -2.41 -11.30 2.92
C ALA A 211 -1.97 -9.84 3.21
N ARG A 212 -1.01 -9.31 2.46
CA ARG A 212 -0.60 -7.90 2.55
C ARG A 212 -1.72 -6.94 2.15
N MET A 213 -2.45 -7.26 1.09
CA MET A 213 -3.56 -6.42 0.62
C MET A 213 -4.79 -6.54 1.51
N GLU A 214 -4.94 -7.62 2.29
CA GLU A 214 -5.96 -7.72 3.33
C GLU A 214 -5.71 -6.69 4.44
N ILE A 215 -4.46 -6.43 4.84
CA ILE A 215 -4.13 -5.37 5.81
C ILE A 215 -4.57 -3.98 5.29
N VAL A 216 -4.34 -3.71 4.00
CA VAL A 216 -4.76 -2.46 3.33
C VAL A 216 -6.29 -2.35 3.33
N ALA A 217 -6.99 -3.40 2.90
CA ALA A 217 -8.44 -3.43 2.82
C ALA A 217 -9.09 -3.33 4.20
N GLU A 218 -8.57 -4.05 5.19
CA GLU A 218 -9.02 -4.03 6.58
C GLU A 218 -8.90 -2.62 7.18
N THR A 219 -7.72 -2.01 7.06
CA THR A 219 -7.47 -0.66 7.58
C THR A 219 -8.40 0.37 6.94
N PHE A 220 -8.58 0.31 5.61
CA PHE A 220 -9.45 1.23 4.89
C PHE A 220 -10.93 1.08 5.27
N LEU A 221 -11.42 -0.16 5.34
CA LEU A 221 -12.83 -0.43 5.62
C LEU A 221 -13.19 -0.15 7.08
N LEU A 222 -12.30 -0.46 8.04
CA LEU A 222 -12.48 -0.08 9.45
C LEU A 222 -12.55 1.43 9.61
N GLU A 223 -11.58 2.16 9.06
CA GLU A 223 -11.55 3.62 9.14
C GLU A 223 -12.78 4.25 8.47
N ALA A 224 -13.18 3.75 7.30
CA ALA A 224 -14.38 4.22 6.62
C ALA A 224 -15.65 3.96 7.44
N ASN A 225 -15.76 2.78 8.05
CA ASN A 225 -16.88 2.40 8.90
C ASN A 225 -16.98 3.34 10.11
N ASP A 226 -15.87 3.59 10.79
CA ASP A 226 -15.84 4.42 11.99
C ASP A 226 -16.09 5.89 11.69
N ARG A 227 -15.50 6.43 10.61
CA ARG A 227 -15.78 7.80 10.13
C ARG A 227 -17.25 7.99 9.78
N ALA A 228 -17.85 7.03 9.09
CA ALA A 228 -19.26 7.09 8.74
C ALA A 228 -20.16 7.01 9.98
N ALA A 229 -19.84 6.11 10.92
CA ALA A 229 -20.57 5.99 12.19
C ALA A 229 -20.56 7.31 12.98
N ASN A 230 -19.39 7.95 13.09
CA ASN A 230 -19.22 9.22 13.79
C ASN A 230 -20.01 10.38 13.16
N GLU A 231 -20.30 10.30 11.85
CA GLU A 231 -21.16 11.26 11.15
C GLU A 231 -22.64 10.85 11.10
N GLY A 232 -23.01 9.70 11.68
CA GLY A 232 -24.37 9.16 11.57
C GLY A 232 -24.78 8.78 10.14
N LYS A 233 -23.80 8.41 9.31
CA LYS A 233 -23.94 8.09 7.88
C LYS A 233 -23.49 6.66 7.59
N ARG A 234 -23.58 6.28 6.31
CA ARG A 234 -22.85 5.14 5.75
C ARG A 234 -21.79 5.62 4.75
N ALA A 235 -20.70 4.87 4.59
CA ALA A 235 -19.61 5.22 3.69
C ALA A 235 -19.86 4.74 2.24
N SER A 236 -19.61 5.62 1.27
CA SER A 236 -19.28 5.25 -0.10
C SER A 236 -17.75 5.18 -0.21
N CYS A 237 -17.23 3.95 -0.26
CA CYS A 237 -15.81 3.66 -0.25
C CYS A 237 -15.25 3.65 -1.67
N PHE A 238 -14.39 4.61 -2.02
CA PHE A 238 -13.76 4.71 -3.33
C PHE A 238 -12.37 4.06 -3.32
N VAL A 239 -12.27 2.91 -4.00
CA VAL A 239 -11.09 2.03 -4.02
C VAL A 239 -10.35 2.19 -5.34
N VAL A 240 -9.07 2.56 -5.28
CA VAL A 240 -8.16 2.63 -6.46
C VAL A 240 -7.10 1.54 -6.43
N GLY A 241 -6.47 1.27 -7.57
CA GLY A 241 -5.36 0.32 -7.67
C GLY A 241 -4.09 0.83 -6.99
N LEU A 242 -3.84 0.40 -5.75
CA LEU A 242 -2.61 0.71 -5.01
C LEU A 242 -1.49 -0.26 -5.45
N GLY A 243 -0.35 0.25 -5.92
CA GLY A 243 0.75 -0.58 -6.42
C GLY A 243 0.46 -1.32 -7.74
N LEU A 244 -0.66 -1.03 -8.41
CA LEU A 244 -1.06 -1.69 -9.66
C LEU A 244 -0.59 -0.98 -10.93
N GLY A 245 0.15 0.13 -10.77
CA GLY A 245 0.80 0.88 -11.84
C GLY A 245 2.21 0.35 -12.13
N VAL A 246 3.20 1.24 -12.08
CA VAL A 246 4.62 0.92 -12.34
C VAL A 246 5.23 -0.11 -11.37
N TRP A 247 4.58 -0.36 -10.24
CA TRP A 247 4.98 -1.38 -9.27
C TRP A 247 4.40 -2.76 -9.54
N SER A 248 3.50 -2.91 -10.51
CA SER A 248 2.90 -4.20 -10.85
C SER A 248 3.86 -5.06 -11.66
N VAL A 249 3.91 -6.35 -11.36
CA VAL A 249 4.68 -7.37 -12.10
C VAL A 249 3.80 -8.32 -12.90
N HIS A 250 2.50 -8.42 -12.57
CA HIS A 250 1.57 -9.28 -13.29
C HIS A 250 0.12 -8.78 -13.19
N SER A 251 -0.66 -8.97 -14.26
CA SER A 251 -2.05 -8.50 -14.34
C SER A 251 -2.98 -9.15 -13.31
N CYS A 252 -2.65 -10.37 -12.84
CA CYS A 252 -3.43 -11.08 -11.81
C CYS A 252 -3.54 -10.28 -10.50
N GLN A 253 -2.61 -9.36 -10.22
CA GLN A 253 -2.62 -8.54 -9.01
C GLN A 253 -3.94 -7.78 -8.83
N GLN A 254 -4.62 -7.38 -9.92
CA GLN A 254 -5.95 -6.76 -9.84
C GLN A 254 -6.98 -7.70 -9.21
N THR A 255 -7.04 -8.95 -9.66
CA THR A 255 -7.91 -9.99 -9.08
C THR A 255 -7.51 -10.30 -7.63
N LEU A 256 -6.21 -10.34 -7.32
CA LEU A 256 -5.74 -10.62 -5.95
C LEU A 256 -6.16 -9.52 -4.96
N VAL A 257 -6.11 -8.24 -5.37
CA VAL A 257 -6.62 -7.13 -4.54
C VAL A 257 -8.12 -7.28 -4.28
N ILE A 258 -8.91 -7.61 -5.30
CA ILE A 258 -10.36 -7.83 -5.15
C ILE A 258 -10.63 -9.00 -4.17
N LYS A 259 -9.87 -10.10 -4.31
CA LYS A 259 -9.94 -11.25 -3.39
C LYS A 259 -9.62 -10.84 -1.94
N ALA A 260 -8.63 -9.99 -1.71
CA ALA A 260 -8.31 -9.49 -0.37
C ALA A 260 -9.49 -8.72 0.25
N TYR A 261 -10.07 -7.78 -0.51
CA TYR A 261 -11.26 -7.05 -0.08
C TYR A 261 -12.44 -7.96 0.23
N ALA A 262 -12.70 -8.97 -0.61
CA ALA A 262 -13.79 -9.91 -0.39
C ALA A 262 -13.62 -10.73 0.90
N ARG A 263 -12.40 -11.21 1.18
CA ARG A 263 -12.10 -11.92 2.42
C ARG A 263 -12.32 -11.04 3.66
N VAL A 264 -11.95 -9.77 3.58
CA VAL A 264 -12.20 -8.78 4.65
C VAL A 264 -13.70 -8.57 4.86
N LEU A 265 -14.48 -8.36 3.78
CA LEU A 265 -15.93 -8.19 3.86
C LEU A 265 -16.67 -9.40 4.46
N GLN A 266 -16.15 -10.62 4.25
CA GLN A 266 -16.72 -11.85 4.80
C GLN A 266 -16.44 -12.02 6.30
N ARG A 267 -15.29 -11.53 6.80
CA ARG A 267 -14.85 -11.76 8.19
C ARG A 267 -15.09 -10.60 9.15
N MET A 268 -15.49 -9.43 8.67
CA MET A 268 -15.59 -8.22 9.49
C MET A 268 -17.00 -7.62 9.52
N PRO A 269 -17.52 -7.23 10.70
CA PRO A 269 -18.76 -6.47 10.82
C PRO A 269 -18.53 -5.02 10.38
N LEU A 270 -19.18 -4.62 9.28
CA LEU A 270 -19.03 -3.32 8.64
C LEU A 270 -20.39 -2.64 8.41
N PRO A 271 -21.19 -2.42 9.49
CA PRO A 271 -22.58 -1.96 9.38
C PRO A 271 -22.74 -0.57 8.76
N ASN A 272 -21.69 0.25 8.82
CA ASN A 272 -21.70 1.63 8.32
C ASN A 272 -21.05 1.76 6.94
N ILE A 273 -20.77 0.67 6.24
CA ILE A 273 -20.35 0.72 4.83
C ILE A 273 -21.59 0.53 3.95
N ALA A 274 -21.83 1.46 3.01
CA ALA A 274 -22.92 1.34 2.03
C ALA A 274 -22.47 0.66 0.75
N GLU A 275 -21.31 1.05 0.24
CA GLU A 275 -20.80 0.54 -1.02
C GLU A 275 -19.28 0.61 -1.13
N LEU A 276 -18.71 -0.29 -1.93
CA LEU A 276 -17.34 -0.24 -2.42
C LEU A 276 -17.37 0.01 -3.93
N ARG A 277 -16.65 1.04 -4.36
CA ARG A 277 -16.50 1.46 -5.76
C ARG A 277 -15.06 1.23 -6.20
N PHE A 278 -14.79 0.09 -6.82
CA PHE A 278 -13.51 -0.24 -7.43
C PHE A 278 -13.33 0.53 -8.74
N SER A 279 -12.47 1.54 -8.75
CA SER A 279 -12.24 2.38 -9.93
C SER A 279 -11.10 1.84 -10.80
N TYR A 280 -11.36 1.75 -12.10
CA TYR A 280 -10.42 1.29 -13.14
C TYR A 280 -9.88 -0.15 -13.01
N PHE A 281 -10.44 -0.96 -12.10
CA PHE A 281 -10.16 -2.39 -12.05
C PHE A 281 -10.78 -3.10 -13.26
N ARG A 282 -10.02 -3.99 -13.90
CA ARG A 282 -10.45 -4.84 -15.00
C ARG A 282 -10.54 -6.27 -14.50
N THR A 283 -11.75 -6.80 -14.38
CA THR A 283 -11.93 -8.22 -14.06
C THR A 283 -13.04 -8.83 -14.90
N SER A 284 -12.76 -10.00 -15.45
CA SER A 284 -13.75 -10.91 -16.06
C SER A 284 -14.23 -11.97 -15.05
N GLU A 285 -13.62 -12.04 -13.87
CA GLU A 285 -13.73 -13.16 -12.93
C GLU A 285 -14.55 -12.83 -11.68
N TRP A 286 -14.92 -11.56 -11.48
CA TRP A 286 -15.80 -11.13 -10.39
C TRP A 286 -17.16 -10.74 -10.95
N PRO A 287 -18.12 -11.68 -11.05
CA PRO A 287 -19.49 -11.30 -11.39
C PRO A 287 -19.99 -10.28 -10.35
N LEU A 288 -20.73 -9.29 -10.83
CA LEU A 288 -21.39 -8.20 -10.08
C LEU A 288 -22.44 -8.69 -9.06
N GLN A 289 -22.35 -9.93 -8.59
CA GLN A 289 -23.33 -10.51 -7.69
C GLN A 289 -22.97 -10.16 -6.24
N GLU A 290 -23.99 -9.61 -5.59
CA GLU A 290 -24.08 -9.22 -4.20
C GLU A 290 -23.32 -10.22 -3.32
N HIS A 291 -22.28 -9.74 -2.63
CA HIS A 291 -21.61 -10.57 -1.65
C HIS A 291 -22.50 -10.62 -0.42
N GLU A 292 -22.74 -11.83 0.09
CA GLU A 292 -23.19 -12.00 1.46
C GLU A 292 -22.06 -11.48 2.35
N ALA A 293 -22.13 -10.17 2.65
CA ALA A 293 -21.30 -9.54 3.66
C ALA A 293 -21.49 -10.29 4.99
N HIS A 294 -20.53 -10.14 5.91
CA HIS A 294 -20.66 -10.68 7.26
C HIS A 294 -22.07 -10.48 7.83
N ALA A 295 -22.62 -11.45 8.57
CA ALA A 295 -24.03 -11.46 8.98
C ALA A 295 -24.48 -10.21 9.77
N GLU A 296 -23.53 -9.54 10.44
CA GLU A 296 -23.75 -8.31 11.21
C GLU A 296 -23.62 -7.02 10.37
N SER A 297 -23.24 -7.14 9.10
CA SER A 297 -23.21 -6.05 8.15
C SER A 297 -24.58 -5.89 7.49
N ARG A 298 -24.97 -4.64 7.26
CA ARG A 298 -26.04 -4.35 6.29
C ARG A 298 -25.55 -4.72 4.89
N HIS A 299 -26.46 -4.81 3.92
CA HIS A 299 -26.10 -5.02 2.53
C HIS A 299 -25.06 -3.97 2.05
N ILE A 300 -23.92 -4.44 1.54
CA ILE A 300 -22.84 -3.62 0.97
C ILE A 300 -22.80 -3.82 -0.54
N ALA A 301 -23.08 -2.77 -1.30
CA ALA A 301 -23.02 -2.85 -2.76
C ALA A 301 -21.57 -2.82 -3.25
N VAL A 302 -21.20 -3.73 -4.16
CA VAL A 302 -19.86 -3.74 -4.78
C VAL A 302 -19.99 -3.34 -6.25
N ARG A 303 -19.28 -2.29 -6.66
CA ARG A 303 -19.38 -1.70 -8.00
C ARG A 303 -18.00 -1.55 -8.63
N PHE A 304 -17.91 -1.87 -9.91
CA PHE A 304 -16.75 -1.52 -10.75
C PHE A 304 -17.09 -0.28 -11.55
N VAL A 305 -16.30 0.77 -11.36
CA VAL A 305 -16.58 2.10 -11.93
C VAL A 305 -15.39 2.63 -12.72
N ARG A 306 -15.65 3.64 -13.54
CA ARG A 306 -14.62 4.52 -14.12
C ARG A 306 -14.93 5.93 -13.64
N GLY A 307 -14.26 6.35 -12.58
CA GLY A 307 -14.48 7.65 -11.96
C GLY A 307 -13.26 8.10 -11.19
N ASN A 308 -13.37 9.26 -10.56
CA ASN A 308 -12.33 9.93 -9.81
C ASN A 308 -12.65 9.98 -8.30
N PRO A 309 -11.63 10.08 -7.44
CA PRO A 309 -11.79 9.95 -5.98
C PRO A 309 -12.82 10.90 -5.36
N ALA A 310 -12.95 12.11 -5.90
CA ALA A 310 -13.87 13.13 -5.42
C ALA A 310 -15.00 13.44 -6.41
N ASP A 311 -15.36 12.49 -7.28
CA ASP A 311 -16.62 12.59 -8.03
C ASP A 311 -17.79 12.75 -7.05
N ARG A 312 -18.75 13.60 -7.42
CA ARG A 312 -19.91 13.89 -6.57
C ARG A 312 -20.76 12.63 -6.37
N LEU A 313 -21.12 12.37 -5.12
CA LEU A 313 -22.07 11.29 -4.80
C LEU A 313 -23.50 11.70 -5.18
N GLU A 314 -24.25 10.76 -5.75
CA GLU A 314 -25.67 10.94 -6.06
C GLU A 314 -26.51 11.01 -4.79
N ASP A 315 -26.20 10.15 -3.81
CA ASP A 315 -26.84 10.13 -2.50
C ASP A 315 -26.07 11.04 -1.51
N PRO A 316 -26.63 12.20 -1.12
CA PRO A 316 -25.98 13.11 -0.18
C PRO A 316 -25.97 12.61 1.26
N SER A 317 -26.68 11.52 1.57
CA SER A 317 -26.66 10.87 2.90
C SER A 317 -25.40 10.03 3.13
N LEU A 318 -24.65 9.72 2.08
CA LEU A 318 -23.41 8.95 2.17
C LEU A 318 -22.20 9.84 2.48
N LEU A 319 -21.25 9.29 3.24
CA LEU A 319 -19.93 9.86 3.44
C LEU A 319 -18.99 9.34 2.34
N LEU A 320 -18.36 10.24 1.58
CA LEU A 320 -17.26 9.86 0.69
C LEU A 320 -16.02 9.51 1.53
N VAL A 321 -15.54 8.28 1.38
CA VAL A 321 -14.25 7.84 1.91
C VAL A 321 -13.43 7.28 0.76
N ALA A 322 -12.37 7.97 0.37
CA ALA A 322 -11.53 7.58 -0.77
C ALA A 322 -10.14 7.19 -0.29
N GLN A 323 -9.46 6.33 -1.06
CA GLN A 323 -8.04 6.06 -0.88
C GLN A 323 -7.23 6.63 -2.07
N TYR A 324 -5.97 6.97 -1.83
CA TYR A 324 -5.00 7.26 -2.88
C TYR A 324 -3.74 6.42 -2.70
N ALA A 325 -3.10 6.11 -3.83
CA ALA A 325 -1.78 5.50 -3.84
C ALA A 325 -0.81 6.48 -3.21
N ALA A 326 -0.16 6.06 -2.13
CA ALA A 326 0.86 6.82 -1.43
C ALA A 326 2.17 6.03 -1.31
N ASP A 327 3.28 6.74 -1.18
CA ASP A 327 4.59 6.12 -0.96
C ASP A 327 4.93 6.01 0.53
N SER A 328 5.52 4.88 0.93
CA SER A 328 5.88 4.61 2.33
C SER A 328 7.07 5.45 2.83
N ASN A 329 7.80 6.11 1.92
CA ASN A 329 8.97 6.92 2.22
C ASN A 329 8.88 8.32 1.61
N SER A 330 7.70 8.92 1.57
CA SER A 330 7.56 10.34 1.24
C SER A 330 6.51 11.02 2.12
N PHE A 331 6.51 12.35 2.09
CA PHE A 331 5.38 13.12 2.58
C PHE A 331 4.17 12.90 1.66
N ALA A 332 2.97 13.18 2.17
CA ALA A 332 1.75 13.10 1.38
C ALA A 332 1.88 13.99 0.13
N GLY A 333 1.58 13.40 -1.03
CA GLY A 333 1.70 14.05 -2.31
C GLY A 333 2.96 13.72 -3.09
N ASN A 334 4.02 13.21 -2.46
CA ASN A 334 5.27 12.78 -3.08
C ASN A 334 5.74 13.75 -4.17
N GLU A 335 5.55 13.44 -5.45
CA GLU A 335 5.94 14.30 -6.57
C GLU A 335 5.24 15.67 -6.61
N TYR A 336 4.20 15.90 -5.79
CA TYR A 336 3.58 17.19 -5.54
C TYR A 336 4.62 18.24 -5.16
N TRP A 337 5.59 17.85 -4.32
CA TRP A 337 6.66 18.71 -3.83
C TRP A 337 7.69 19.09 -4.89
N LEU A 338 7.63 18.47 -6.08
CA LEU A 338 8.43 18.87 -7.26
C LEU A 338 7.75 19.97 -8.08
N GLY A 339 6.42 20.11 -7.96
CA GLY A 339 5.62 21.09 -8.70
C GLY A 339 5.61 20.88 -10.23
N GLY A 340 5.04 21.85 -10.94
CA GLY A 340 5.04 21.89 -12.41
C GLY A 340 4.43 20.64 -13.05
N ALA A 341 5.16 20.02 -13.97
CA ALA A 341 4.70 18.83 -14.71
C ALA A 341 4.50 17.58 -13.83
N HIS A 342 5.01 17.58 -12.60
CA HIS A 342 4.89 16.46 -11.68
C HIS A 342 3.52 16.36 -11.00
N LEU A 343 2.70 17.42 -11.05
CA LEU A 343 1.37 17.45 -10.44
C LEU A 343 0.39 16.39 -11.00
N SER A 344 0.67 15.86 -12.19
CA SER A 344 -0.11 14.79 -12.84
C SER A 344 0.67 13.47 -13.02
N GLY A 345 1.86 13.35 -12.42
CA GLY A 345 2.75 12.21 -12.67
C GLY A 345 2.22 10.89 -12.08
N SER A 346 1.76 10.94 -10.82
CA SER A 346 1.36 9.76 -10.05
C SER A 346 0.00 9.94 -9.33
N GLY A 347 -0.41 8.96 -8.54
CA GLY A 347 -1.64 9.06 -7.74
C GLY A 347 -1.49 10.06 -6.59
N ASP A 348 -0.30 10.08 -5.97
CA ASP A 348 0.11 10.99 -4.91
C ASP A 348 -0.08 12.48 -5.26
N PRO A 349 0.55 13.02 -6.32
CA PRO A 349 0.46 14.43 -6.63
C PRO A 349 -0.95 14.83 -7.06
N ALA A 350 -1.67 13.93 -7.76
CA ALA A 350 -3.05 14.19 -8.14
C ALA A 350 -3.95 14.32 -6.88
N ALA A 351 -3.72 13.48 -5.87
CA ALA A 351 -4.43 13.53 -4.59
C ALA A 351 -4.11 14.79 -3.78
N ALA A 352 -2.84 15.19 -3.74
CA ALA A 352 -2.40 16.40 -3.06
C ALA A 352 -2.89 17.66 -3.78
N ALA A 353 -2.86 17.66 -5.11
CA ALA A 353 -3.29 18.81 -5.90
C ALA A 353 -4.82 19.00 -5.86
N CYS A 354 -5.61 17.93 -5.70
CA CYS A 354 -7.07 18.05 -5.65
C CYS A 354 -7.63 18.35 -4.26
N SER A 355 -6.80 18.38 -3.21
CA SER A 355 -7.30 18.41 -1.83
C SER A 355 -6.32 19.06 -0.84
N THR A 356 -6.67 19.08 0.45
CA THR A 356 -5.85 19.69 1.51
C THR A 356 -4.88 18.71 2.18
N ILE A 357 -4.70 17.49 1.65
CA ILE A 357 -3.90 16.45 2.32
C ILE A 357 -2.42 16.84 2.49
N ALA A 358 -1.85 17.64 1.58
CA ALA A 358 -0.45 18.04 1.67
C ALA A 358 -0.15 18.91 2.89
N GLU A 359 -1.17 19.57 3.45
CA GLU A 359 -1.09 20.35 4.69
C GLU A 359 -1.51 19.48 5.90
N ILE A 360 -2.67 18.82 5.81
CA ILE A 360 -3.27 18.07 6.95
C ILE A 360 -2.47 16.82 7.32
N ALA A 361 -1.83 16.18 6.35
CA ALA A 361 -1.00 15.01 6.59
C ALA A 361 0.49 15.37 6.78
N ASN A 362 0.83 16.66 6.86
CA ASN A 362 2.21 17.10 6.99
C ASN A 362 2.68 16.98 8.44
N PRO A 363 3.64 16.08 8.75
CA PRO A 363 4.10 15.89 10.11
C PRO A 363 4.81 17.13 10.69
N GLU A 364 5.34 18.02 9.86
CA GLU A 364 6.00 19.26 10.30
C GLU A 364 5.02 20.36 10.74
N LEU A 365 3.72 20.21 10.44
CA LEU A 365 2.66 21.14 10.87
C LEU A 365 1.92 20.66 12.13
N HIS A 366 2.19 19.43 12.56
CA HIS A 366 1.47 18.75 13.65
C HIS A 366 2.40 18.32 14.79
N VAL A 367 3.52 19.04 14.97
CA VAL A 367 4.58 18.78 15.96
C VAL A 367 4.13 19.11 17.39
#